data_AF-A0A649VY91-F1
#
_entry.id   AF-A0A649VY91-F1
#
_cell.length_a   1.000
_cell.length_b   1.000
_cell.length_c   1.000
_cell.angle_alpha   90.00
_cell.angle_beta   90.00
_cell.angle_gamma   90.00
#
_symmetry.space_group_name_H-M   'P 1'
#
loop_
_entity.id
_entity.type
_entity.pdbx_description
1 polymer ?
#
loop_
_entity_poly.entity_id
_entity_poly.type
_entity_poly.pdbx_seq_one_letter_code
_entity_poly.pdbx_strand_id
1 'polypeptide(L)'
;NALIGLEHHKATTTEVFKWDGEKRLFPEWEKNMTLGDAMKASAIPVYQDLARRIGLELMSKEVKRVGYGNADIGTQVDNFWLVGPLKITPQQEAQFAYKLANKTLPFSQKVQDEVQ
;
A
#
# COMPACT_ATOMS: atom_id res chain seq x y z
N ASN A 1 -0.97 -1.16 -1.52
CA ASN A 1 -1.51 -1.04 -0.16
C ASN A 1 -2.42 0.18 0.05
N ALA A 2 -2.00 1.43 -0.22
CA ALA A 2 -2.82 2.62 0.03
C ALA A 2 -4.21 2.59 -0.65
N LEU A 3 -4.27 2.42 -1.98
CA LEU A 3 -5.53 2.33 -2.73
C LEU A 3 -6.47 1.27 -2.14
N ILE A 4 -5.96 0.06 -1.90
CA ILE A 4 -6.73 -1.05 -1.33
C ILE A 4 -7.21 -0.70 0.09
N GLY A 5 -6.33 -0.14 0.92
CA GLY A 5 -6.65 0.21 2.29
C GLY A 5 -7.75 1.26 2.41
N LEU A 6 -7.70 2.30 1.57
CA LEU A 6 -8.71 3.35 1.55
C LEU A 6 -10.04 2.87 0.96
N GLU A 7 -10.00 2.13 -0.16
CA GLU A 7 -11.21 1.59 -0.82
C GLU A 7 -12.00 0.65 0.11
N HIS A 8 -11.29 -0.16 0.91
CA HIS A 8 -11.91 -1.13 1.83
C HIS A 8 -11.98 -0.62 3.29
N HIS A 9 -11.88 0.69 3.49
CA HIS A 9 -12.07 1.35 4.79
C HIS A 9 -11.18 0.80 5.92
N LYS A 10 -9.95 0.41 5.60
CA LYS A 10 -8.93 -0.07 6.56
C LYS A 10 -8.12 1.06 7.18
N ALA A 11 -8.19 2.25 6.58
CA ALA A 11 -7.65 3.50 7.08
C ALA A 11 -8.36 4.68 6.40
N THR A 12 -8.12 5.89 6.90
CA THR A 12 -8.42 7.14 6.19
C THR A 12 -7.13 7.91 5.91
N THR A 13 -7.18 8.90 5.03
CA THR A 13 -6.04 9.79 4.74
C THR A 13 -5.62 10.64 5.94
N THR A 14 -6.55 10.90 6.86
CA THR A 14 -6.34 11.71 8.08
C THR A 14 -6.05 10.87 9.32
N GLU A 15 -6.13 9.54 9.23
CA GLU A 15 -5.79 8.67 10.34
C GLU A 15 -4.30 8.79 10.66
N VAL A 16 -4.00 8.87 11.96
CA VAL A 16 -2.64 8.89 12.48
C VAL A 16 -2.24 7.49 12.96
N PHE A 17 -1.29 6.89 12.26
CA PHE A 17 -0.60 5.67 12.66
C PHE A 17 0.40 6.03 13.75
N LYS A 18 0.16 5.54 14.97
CA LYS A 18 1.00 5.86 16.12
C LYS A 18 2.28 5.06 16.10
N TRP A 19 3.39 5.73 16.38
CA TRP A 19 4.64 5.06 16.70
C TRP A 19 4.53 4.39 18.07
N ASP A 20 5.03 3.16 18.17
CA ASP A 20 5.00 2.31 19.36
C ASP A 20 6.12 2.61 20.36
N GLY A 21 7.02 3.55 20.05
CA GLY A 21 8.18 3.88 20.89
C GLY A 21 9.40 2.98 20.64
N GLU A 22 9.26 1.96 19.79
CA GLU A 22 10.35 1.02 19.47
C GLU A 22 11.29 1.62 18.42
N LYS A 23 12.59 1.37 18.60
CA LYS A 23 13.62 1.86 17.68
C LYS A 23 13.40 1.31 16.27
N ARG A 24 13.47 2.18 15.26
CA ARG A 24 13.29 1.83 13.84
C ARG A 24 14.62 1.83 13.09
N LEU A 25 14.60 1.33 11.85
CA LEU A 25 15.77 1.35 10.97
C LEU A 25 16.22 2.79 10.65
N PHE A 26 15.27 3.71 10.57
CA PHE A 26 15.51 5.14 10.32
C PHE A 26 14.82 5.98 11.40
N PRO A 27 15.52 6.94 12.04
CA PRO A 27 14.92 7.84 13.03
C PRO A 27 13.72 8.62 12.50
N GLU A 28 13.68 8.89 11.19
CA GLU A 28 12.56 9.58 10.54
C GLU A 28 11.25 8.80 10.63
N TRP A 29 11.29 7.49 10.88
CA TRP A 29 10.12 6.63 11.09
C TRP A 29 9.65 6.60 12.56
N GLU A 30 10.41 7.17 13.49
CA GLU A 30 10.14 7.16 14.94
C GLU A 30 9.19 8.31 15.33
N LYS A 31 8.09 8.43 14.59
CA LYS A 31 7.05 9.43 14.84
C LYS A 31 5.71 8.97 14.32
N ASN A 32 4.66 9.57 14.85
CA ASN A 32 3.30 9.38 14.34
C ASN A 32 3.20 9.92 12.92
N MET A 33 2.47 9.22 12.05
CA MET A 33 2.36 9.58 10.64
C MET A 33 0.95 9.32 10.09
N THR A 34 0.51 10.16 9.17
CA THR A 34 -0.58 9.81 8.24
C THR A 34 -0.07 8.87 7.15
N LEU A 35 -0.98 8.27 6.36
CA LEU A 35 -0.57 7.52 5.15
C LEU A 35 0.21 8.39 4.16
N GLY A 36 -0.13 9.68 4.03
CA GLY A 36 0.58 10.60 3.15
C GLY A 36 2.00 10.90 3.62
N ASP A 37 2.20 11.10 4.92
CA ASP A 37 3.54 11.29 5.51
C ASP A 37 4.38 10.03 5.37
N ALA A 38 3.78 8.86 5.65
CA ALA A 38 4.42 7.57 5.50
C ALA A 38 4.81 7.27 4.05
N MET A 39 4.00 7.67 3.07
CA MET A 39 4.34 7.54 1.65
C MET A 39 5.61 8.33 1.32
N LYS A 40 5.65 9.61 1.71
CA LYS A 40 6.81 10.50 1.44
C LYS A 40 8.09 10.01 2.12
N ALA A 41 7.97 9.45 3.33
CA ALA A 41 9.09 8.92 4.10
C ALA A 41 9.45 7.46 3.75
N SER A 42 8.71 6.83 2.84
CA SER A 42 8.80 5.39 2.56
C SER A 42 8.76 4.53 3.84
N ALA A 43 7.90 4.89 4.79
CA ALA A 43 7.85 4.28 6.11
C ALA A 43 7.22 2.88 6.07
N ILE A 44 8.07 1.86 5.90
CA ILE A 44 7.67 0.44 5.83
C ILE A 44 6.72 0.04 6.98
N PRO A 45 6.98 0.38 8.26
CA PRO A 45 6.12 -0.05 9.36
C PRO A 45 4.65 0.35 9.25
N VAL A 46 4.37 1.56 8.73
CA VAL A 46 3.00 2.05 8.55
C VAL A 46 2.29 1.23 7.47
N TYR A 47 2.98 0.94 6.36
CA TYR A 47 2.42 0.12 5.29
C TYR A 47 2.31 -1.37 5.65
N GLN A 48 3.13 -1.87 6.58
CA GLN A 48 2.98 -3.20 7.16
C GLN A 48 1.76 -3.28 8.07
N ASP A 49 1.53 -2.30 8.95
CA ASP A 49 0.29 -2.22 9.74
C ASP A 49 -0.93 -2.19 8.82
N LEU A 50 -0.94 -1.30 7.82
CA LEU A 50 -2.03 -1.25 6.85
C LEU A 50 -2.25 -2.59 6.12
N ALA A 51 -1.17 -3.27 5.72
CA ALA A 51 -1.28 -4.58 5.07
C ALA A 51 -1.90 -5.64 5.99
N ARG A 52 -1.54 -5.65 7.28
CA ARG A 52 -2.14 -6.54 8.28
C ARG A 52 -3.62 -6.24 8.51
N ARG A 53 -4.02 -4.96 8.53
CA ARG A 53 -5.44 -4.55 8.62
C ARG A 53 -6.26 -4.95 7.39
N ILE A 54 -5.66 -4.90 6.20
CA ILE A 54 -6.27 -5.42 4.96
C ILE A 54 -6.44 -6.94 5.07
N GLY A 55 -5.41 -7.65 5.54
CA GLY A 55 -5.40 -9.10 5.68
C GLY A 55 -5.09 -9.82 4.37
N LEU A 56 -4.57 -11.04 4.49
CA LEU A 56 -4.02 -11.80 3.37
C LEU A 56 -5.05 -12.08 2.26
N GLU A 57 -6.25 -12.52 2.64
CA GLU A 57 -7.31 -12.90 1.69
C GLU A 57 -7.74 -11.71 0.83
N LEU A 58 -8.06 -10.58 1.47
CA LEU A 58 -8.47 -9.37 0.76
C LEU A 58 -7.33 -8.79 -0.08
N MET A 59 -6.10 -8.78 0.45
CA MET A 59 -4.94 -8.32 -0.31
C MET A 59 -4.73 -9.16 -1.58
N SER A 60 -4.79 -10.49 -1.47
CA SER A 60 -4.61 -11.40 -2.61
C SER A 60 -5.70 -11.19 -3.66
N LYS A 61 -6.96 -11.10 -3.21
CA LYS A 61 -8.10 -10.80 -4.08
C LYS A 61 -7.91 -9.49 -4.84
N GLU A 62 -7.51 -8.43 -4.16
CA GLU A 62 -7.39 -7.09 -4.75
C GLU A 62 -6.17 -6.96 -5.67
N VAL A 63 -5.02 -7.51 -5.29
CA VAL A 63 -3.83 -7.53 -6.15
C VAL A 63 -4.13 -8.28 -7.46
N LYS A 64 -4.87 -9.40 -7.37
CA LYS A 64 -5.36 -10.14 -8.55
C LYS A 64 -6.38 -9.36 -9.36
N ARG A 65 -7.36 -8.72 -8.71
CA ARG A 65 -8.41 -7.92 -9.37
C ARG A 65 -7.83 -6.73 -10.13
N VAL A 66 -6.82 -6.07 -9.58
CA VAL A 66 -6.10 -4.96 -10.22
C VAL A 66 -5.17 -5.45 -11.33
N GLY A 67 -4.73 -6.71 -11.28
CA GLY A 67 -3.77 -7.27 -12.22
C GLY A 67 -2.36 -6.70 -12.04
N TYR A 68 -1.93 -6.49 -10.79
CA TYR A 68 -0.64 -5.87 -10.49
C TYR A 68 0.50 -6.90 -10.54
N GLY A 69 1.43 -6.74 -11.48
CA GLY A 69 2.59 -7.63 -11.64
C GLY A 69 2.21 -9.08 -11.99
N ASN A 70 2.86 -10.05 -11.34
CA ASN A 70 2.51 -11.47 -11.39
C ASN A 70 1.32 -11.84 -10.47
N ALA A 71 0.79 -10.87 -9.72
CA ALA A 71 -0.32 -11.00 -8.78
C ALA A 71 -0.16 -12.05 -7.67
N ASP A 72 1.05 -12.52 -7.42
CA ASP A 72 1.36 -13.48 -6.36
C ASP A 72 1.86 -12.76 -5.11
N ILE A 73 1.15 -12.88 -4.00
CA ILE A 73 1.57 -12.31 -2.71
C ILE A 73 2.03 -13.37 -1.70
N GLY A 74 2.02 -14.65 -2.08
CA GLY A 74 2.35 -15.74 -1.17
C GLY A 74 1.45 -15.80 0.06
N THR A 75 2.06 -16.07 1.22
CA THR A 75 1.33 -16.30 2.49
C THR A 75 1.62 -15.24 3.56
N GLN A 76 2.57 -14.34 3.34
CA GLN A 76 3.00 -13.32 4.30
C GLN A 76 2.54 -11.94 3.84
N VAL A 77 1.46 -11.44 4.44
CA VAL A 77 0.77 -10.22 3.97
C VAL A 77 1.59 -8.94 4.15
N ASP A 78 2.59 -8.91 5.02
CA ASP A 78 3.30 -7.70 5.42
C ASP A 78 4.74 -7.60 4.88
N ASN A 79 5.14 -8.47 3.95
CA ASN A 79 6.47 -8.39 3.33
C ASN A 79 6.54 -8.81 1.85
N PHE A 80 5.43 -9.22 1.23
CA PHE A 80 5.42 -9.79 -0.12
C PHE A 80 5.99 -8.86 -1.22
N TRP A 81 5.92 -7.54 -1.03
CA TRP A 81 6.47 -6.55 -1.96
C TRP A 81 7.95 -6.22 -1.70
N LEU A 82 8.49 -6.63 -0.55
CA LEU A 82 9.89 -6.39 -0.18
C LEU A 82 10.80 -7.53 -0.63
N VAL A 83 10.33 -8.77 -0.46
CA VAL A 83 11.14 -9.99 -0.65
C VAL A 83 10.54 -10.98 -1.66
N GLY A 84 9.44 -10.61 -2.30
CA GLY A 84 8.65 -11.50 -3.14
C GLY A 84 7.63 -12.33 -2.33
N PRO A 85 6.80 -13.15 -3.01
CA PRO A 85 6.93 -13.57 -4.40
C PRO A 85 6.40 -12.57 -5.45
N LEU A 86 5.84 -11.44 -5.02
CA LEU A 86 5.32 -10.42 -5.92
C LEU A 86 6.45 -9.86 -6.79
N LYS A 87 6.22 -9.83 -8.09
CA LYS A 87 7.12 -9.27 -9.09
C LYS A 87 6.34 -8.45 -10.08
N ILE A 88 6.92 -7.36 -10.55
CA ILE A 88 6.36 -6.48 -11.58
C ILE A 88 7.47 -6.00 -12.51
N THR A 89 7.17 -5.88 -13.81
CA THR A 89 8.13 -5.34 -14.78
C THR A 89 8.06 -3.82 -14.84
N PRO A 90 9.12 -3.12 -15.29
CA PRO A 90 9.08 -1.68 -15.49
C PRO A 90 7.94 -1.19 -16.40
N GLN A 91 7.59 -1.96 -17.43
CA GLN A 91 6.46 -1.64 -18.31
C GLN A 91 5.11 -1.72 -17.57
N GLN A 92 4.93 -2.73 -16.72
CA GLN A 92 3.72 -2.88 -15.90
C GLN A 92 3.61 -1.76 -14.86
N GLU A 93 4.73 -1.38 -14.21
CA GLU A 93 4.83 -0.22 -13.32
C GLU A 93 4.39 1.07 -14.03
N ALA A 94 4.96 1.36 -15.21
CA ALA A 94 4.61 2.55 -15.99
C ALA A 94 3.13 2.56 -16.41
N GLN A 95 2.58 1.41 -16.79
CA GLN A 95 1.17 1.29 -17.12
C GLN A 95 0.27 1.49 -15.90
N PHE A 96 0.66 0.98 -14.73
CA PHE A 96 -0.06 1.19 -13.48
C PHE A 96 -0.07 2.68 -13.09
N ALA A 97 1.08 3.34 -13.16
CA ALA A 97 1.20 4.78 -12.90
C ALA A 97 0.37 5.62 -13.88
N TYR A 98 0.38 5.29 -15.17
CA TYR A 98 -0.46 5.95 -16.17
C TYR A 98 -1.96 5.79 -15.87
N LYS A 99 -2.38 4.57 -15.51
CA LYS A 99 -3.78 4.31 -15.13
C LYS A 99 -4.18 5.07 -13.88
N LEU A 100 -3.31 5.11 -12.86
CA LEU A 100 -3.53 5.90 -11.66
C LEU A 100 -3.70 7.37 -12.02
N ALA A 101 -2.77 7.96 -12.79
CA ALA A 101 -2.81 9.37 -13.20
C ALA A 101 -4.11 9.74 -13.95
N ASN A 102 -4.56 8.84 -14.83
CA ASN A 102 -5.81 9.01 -15.60
C ASN A 102 -7.05 8.49 -14.86
N LYS A 103 -6.89 8.04 -13.62
CA LYS A 103 -7.95 7.57 -12.74
C LYS A 103 -8.75 6.38 -13.29
N THR A 104 -8.09 5.51 -14.04
CA THR A 104 -8.66 4.34 -14.72
C THR A 104 -8.33 3.01 -14.04
N LEU A 105 -7.71 3.04 -12.85
CA LEU A 105 -7.63 1.84 -12.02
C LEU A 105 -9.03 1.47 -11.52
N PRO A 106 -9.29 0.19 -11.21
CA PRO A 106 -10.60 -0.25 -10.77
C PRO A 106 -10.81 0.05 -9.27
N PHE A 107 -10.62 1.31 -8.88
CA PHE A 107 -10.91 1.86 -7.55
C PHE A 107 -11.84 3.06 -7.72
N SER A 108 -12.49 3.48 -6.65
CA SER A 108 -13.30 4.70 -6.69
C SER A 108 -12.45 5.91 -7.10
N GLN A 109 -13.07 6.84 -7.83
CA GLN A 109 -12.43 8.07 -8.27
C GLN A 109 -11.84 8.86 -7.09
N LYS A 110 -12.59 8.91 -5.99
CA LYS A 110 -12.16 9.55 -4.75
C LYS A 110 -10.88 8.94 -4.17
N VAL A 111 -10.79 7.61 -4.09
CA VAL A 111 -9.60 6.93 -3.55
C VAL A 111 -8.39 7.14 -4.45
N GLN A 112 -8.57 7.17 -5.77
CA GLN A 112 -7.48 7.51 -6.68
C GLN A 112 -6.99 8.94 -6.48
N ASP A 113 -7.89 9.90 -6.26
CA ASP A 113 -7.55 11.31 -5.97
C ASP A 113 -6.85 11.49 -4.62
N GLU A 114 -7.20 10.67 -3.62
CA GLU A 114 -6.57 10.68 -2.29
C GLU A 114 -5.14 10.12 -2.27
N VAL A 115 -4.76 9.33 -3.29
CA VAL A 115 -3.44 8.66 -3.38
C VAL A 115 -2.47 9.37 -4.34
N GLN A 116 -2.99 10.12 -5.31
CA GLN A 116 -2.18 10.98 -6.20
C GLN A 116 -1.49 12.12 -5.43
#